data_AF-A0A970HLD6-F1
#
_entry.id   AF-A0A970HLD6-F1
#
_cell.length_a   1.000
_cell.length_b   1.000
_cell.length_c   1.000
_cell.angle_alpha   90.00
_cell.angle_beta   90.00
_cell.angle_gamma   90.00
#
_symmetry.space_group_name_H-M   'P 1'
#
loop_
_entity.id
_entity.type
_entity.pdbx_description
1 polymer ?
#
loop_
_entity_poly.entity_id
_entity_poly.type
_entity_poly.pdbx_seq_one_letter_code
_entity_poly.pdbx_strand_id
1 'polypeptide(L)'
;GRCPVSGLLALQDEYGFHLAVTTGGTRARQLVKELKPRGVVAIACERDLASGIQDTRPLKVLGVTNERPRGPCFETEVNLAEVEEALLNLLGKQESICLPKGNMLEEGASS
;
A
#
# COMPACT_ATOMS: atom_id res chain seq x y z
N GLY A 1 22.24 -4.15 3.93
CA GLY A 1 20.89 -4.73 4.04
C GLY A 1 19.90 -3.79 3.37
N ARG A 2 19.15 -4.25 2.38
CA ARG A 2 18.18 -3.44 1.62
C ARG A 2 16.79 -3.58 2.25
N CYS A 3 16.59 -2.97 3.42
CA CYS A 3 15.28 -3.00 4.06
C CYS A 3 14.38 -1.94 3.41
N PRO A 4 13.21 -2.29 2.87
CA PRO A 4 12.29 -1.32 2.24
C PRO A 4 11.78 -0.26 3.24
N VAL A 5 11.89 -0.54 4.54
CA VAL A 5 11.50 0.37 5.63
C VAL A 5 12.29 1.68 5.60
N SER A 6 13.56 1.67 5.18
CA SER A 6 14.37 2.89 5.12
C SER A 6 13.80 3.92 4.12
N GLY A 7 13.24 3.47 2.99
CA GLY A 7 12.58 4.35 2.03
C GLY A 7 11.27 4.92 2.56
N LEU A 8 10.50 4.11 3.29
CA LEU A 8 9.26 4.56 3.93
C LEU A 8 9.51 5.60 5.03
N LEU A 9 10.61 5.46 5.79
CA LEU A 9 11.03 6.45 6.79
C LEU A 9 11.43 7.79 6.15
N ALA A 10 12.10 7.76 5.00
CA ALA A 10 12.43 8.97 4.26
C ALA A 10 11.16 9.71 3.79
N LEU A 11 10.20 8.98 3.21
CA LEU A 11 8.90 9.53 2.85
C LEU A 11 8.15 10.09 4.08
N GLN A 12 8.26 9.42 5.22
CA GLN A 12 7.65 9.88 6.46
C GLN A 12 8.17 11.25 6.88
N ASP A 13 9.49 11.44 6.83
CA ASP A 13 10.16 12.70 7.15
C ASP A 13 9.77 13.81 6.15
N GLU A 14 9.69 13.47 4.87
CA GLU A 14 9.37 14.42 3.80
C GLU A 14 7.91 14.91 3.83
N TYR A 15 6.95 14.00 4.02
CA TYR A 15 5.52 14.31 3.92
C TYR A 15 4.82 14.46 5.28
N GLY A 16 5.47 14.08 6.38
CA GLY A 16 4.95 14.27 7.74
C GLY A 16 3.76 13.39 8.11
N PHE A 17 3.79 12.10 7.77
CA PHE A 17 2.73 11.13 8.14
C PHE A 17 3.16 10.19 9.29
N HIS A 18 2.22 9.40 9.80
CA HIS A 18 2.51 8.34 10.77
C HIS A 18 2.79 7.02 10.06
N LEU A 19 4.03 6.54 10.13
CA LEU A 19 4.41 5.21 9.66
C LEU A 19 4.31 4.19 10.80
N ALA A 20 3.61 3.09 10.57
CA ALA A 20 3.54 1.96 11.50
C ALA A 20 3.72 0.63 10.76
N VAL A 21 4.72 -0.14 11.18
CA VAL A 21 4.97 -1.49 10.66
C VAL A 21 4.39 -2.50 11.66
N THR A 22 3.50 -3.36 11.19
CA THR A 22 2.84 -4.39 12.00
C THR A 22 2.86 -5.73 11.30
N THR A 23 2.99 -6.81 12.06
CA THR A 23 3.02 -8.18 11.56
C THR A 23 1.63 -8.78 11.31
N GLY A 24 0.56 -8.02 11.57
CA GLY A 24 -0.81 -8.47 11.29
C GLY A 24 -1.89 -7.40 11.40
N GLY A 25 -3.04 -7.68 10.77
CA GLY A 25 -4.18 -6.76 10.64
C GLY A 25 -4.84 -6.36 11.96
N THR A 26 -4.80 -7.19 13.01
CA THR A 26 -5.39 -6.84 14.32
C THR A 26 -4.73 -5.63 14.95
N ARG A 27 -3.39 -5.59 14.95
CA ARG A 27 -2.65 -4.47 15.50
C ARG A 27 -2.69 -3.25 14.58
N ALA A 28 -2.78 -3.46 13.26
CA ALA A 28 -3.07 -2.38 12.31
C ALA A 28 -4.39 -1.66 12.64
N ARG A 29 -5.47 -2.42 12.86
CA ARG A 29 -6.79 -1.88 13.22
C ARG A 29 -6.78 -1.12 14.54
N GLN A 30 -6.04 -1.61 15.52
CA GLN A 30 -5.92 -0.93 16.81
C GLN A 30 -5.28 0.45 16.64
N LEU A 31 -4.17 0.52 15.92
CA LEU A 31 -3.49 1.79 15.61
C LEU A 31 -4.38 2.76 14.84
N VAL A 32 -5.14 2.27 13.84
CA VAL A 32 -6.09 3.11 13.09
C VAL A 32 -7.18 3.68 14.02
N LYS A 33 -7.68 2.91 14.99
CA LYS A 33 -8.66 3.38 15.98
C LYS A 33 -8.08 4.39 16.97
N GLU A 34 -6.82 4.21 17.37
CA GLU A 34 -6.11 5.09 18.30
C GLU A 34 -5.71 6.42 17.65
N LEU A 35 -5.09 6.35 16.46
CA LEU A 35 -4.57 7.51 15.74
C LEU A 35 -5.67 8.29 15.00
N LYS A 36 -6.81 7.65 14.70
CA LYS A 36 -7.93 8.22 13.93
C LYS A 36 -7.45 9.03 12.72
N PRO A 37 -6.66 8.42 11.81
CA PRO A 37 -6.09 9.15 10.69
C PRO A 37 -7.19 9.59 9.71
N ARG A 38 -6.90 10.60 8.89
CA ARG A 38 -7.80 11.01 7.80
C ARG A 38 -7.85 10.03 6.63
N GLY A 39 -6.88 9.13 6.56
CA GLY A 39 -6.79 8.07 5.56
C GLY A 39 -5.59 7.15 5.84
N VAL A 40 -5.56 6.02 5.16
CA VAL A 40 -4.55 4.96 5.38
C VAL A 40 -3.97 4.52 4.04
N VAL A 41 -2.65 4.42 3.95
CA VAL A 41 -1.97 3.69 2.87
C VAL A 41 -1.54 2.34 3.43
N ALA A 42 -2.16 1.26 2.95
CA ALA A 42 -1.92 -0.10 3.41
C ALA A 42 -0.98 -0.82 2.43
N ILE A 43 0.10 -1.39 2.93
CA ILE A 43 1.06 -2.17 2.12
C ILE A 43 0.96 -3.63 2.57
N ALA A 44 0.34 -4.47 1.76
CA ALA A 44 0.18 -5.89 2.07
C ALA A 44 -0.12 -6.69 0.80
N CYS A 45 -0.21 -8.01 0.91
CA CYS A 45 -0.64 -8.81 -0.23
C CYS A 45 -2.12 -8.61 -0.52
N GLU A 46 -2.52 -8.89 -1.76
CA GLU A 46 -3.89 -8.75 -2.27
C GLU A 46 -4.97 -9.27 -1.29
N ARG A 47 -4.72 -10.44 -0.69
CA ARG A 47 -5.66 -11.12 0.19
C ARG A 47 -5.86 -10.38 1.52
N ASP A 48 -4.79 -9.80 2.05
CA ASP A 48 -4.84 -9.04 3.30
C ASP A 48 -5.44 -7.64 3.05
N LEU A 49 -5.10 -7.02 1.91
CA LEU A 49 -5.68 -5.75 1.46
C LEU A 49 -7.20 -5.86 1.28
N ALA A 50 -7.68 -6.90 0.59
CA ALA A 50 -9.11 -7.10 0.38
C ALA A 50 -9.88 -7.23 1.70
N SER A 51 -9.32 -7.97 2.67
CA SER A 51 -9.94 -8.13 3.99
C SER A 51 -9.85 -6.87 4.84
N GLY A 52 -8.75 -6.11 4.76
CA GLY A 52 -8.52 -4.91 5.57
C GLY A 52 -9.31 -3.68 5.11
N ILE A 53 -9.51 -3.51 3.80
CA ILE A 53 -10.26 -2.38 3.23
C ILE A 53 -11.76 -2.49 3.57
N GLN A 54 -12.32 -3.70 3.62
CA GLN A 54 -13.73 -3.90 3.98
C GLN A 54 -14.02 -3.55 5.45
N ASP A 55 -13.05 -3.76 6.34
CA ASP A 55 -13.18 -3.62 7.80
C ASP A 55 -12.94 -2.18 8.30
N THR A 56 -12.55 -1.25 7.42
CA THR A 56 -12.09 0.10 7.79
C THR A 56 -13.05 1.24 7.41
N ARG A 57 -14.26 0.93 6.91
CA ARG A 57 -15.27 1.96 6.62
C ARG A 57 -15.64 2.74 7.90
N PRO A 58 -15.68 4.08 7.89
CA PRO A 58 -15.72 5.02 6.74
C PRO A 58 -14.36 5.62 6.30
N LEU A 59 -13.22 5.06 6.70
CA LEU A 59 -11.90 5.62 6.35
C LEU A 59 -11.51 5.33 4.90
N LYS A 60 -10.90 6.32 4.24
CA LYS A 60 -10.31 6.14 2.91
C LYS A 60 -9.01 5.35 3.03
N VAL A 61 -8.98 4.14 2.45
CA VAL A 61 -7.80 3.26 2.44
C VAL A 61 -7.32 3.06 1.00
N LEU A 62 -6.05 3.31 0.75
CA LEU A 62 -5.37 3.01 -0.51
C LEU A 62 -4.43 1.82 -0.28
N GLY A 63 -4.62 0.76 -1.07
CA GLY A 63 -3.82 -0.45 -0.96
C GLY A 63 -2.71 -0.47 -1.98
N VAL A 64 -1.48 -0.74 -1.54
CA VAL A 64 -0.32 -1.03 -2.39
C VAL A 64 0.04 -2.49 -2.18
N THR A 65 -0.02 -3.27 -3.26
CA THR A 65 0.37 -4.69 -3.22
C THR A 65 1.88 -4.81 -3.18
N ASN A 66 2.41 -5.57 -2.23
CA ASN A 66 3.82 -5.93 -2.23
C ASN A 66 4.06 -7.19 -3.08
N GLU A 67 5.09 -7.15 -3.91
CA GLU A 67 5.49 -8.30 -4.71
C GLU A 67 6.34 -9.27 -3.89
N ARG A 68 6.12 -10.56 -4.14
CA ARG A 68 6.85 -11.66 -3.47
C ARG A 68 7.59 -12.51 -4.50
N PRO A 69 8.63 -11.97 -5.17
CA PRO A 69 9.33 -12.69 -6.22
C PRO A 69 10.02 -13.97 -5.71
N ARG A 70 10.32 -14.08 -4.41
CA ARG A 70 11.05 -15.22 -3.81
C ARG A 70 10.32 -15.88 -2.62
N GLY A 71 8.99 -15.78 -2.58
CA GLY A 71 8.17 -16.42 -1.54
C GLY A 71 8.04 -15.60 -0.25
N PRO A 72 7.26 -16.09 0.73
CA PRO A 72 6.67 -15.27 1.80
C PRO A 72 7.63 -14.74 2.87
N CYS A 73 8.92 -15.08 2.84
CA CYS A 73 9.83 -14.84 3.97
C CYS A 73 11.26 -14.37 3.60
N PHE A 74 11.57 -14.04 2.34
CA PHE A 74 12.97 -13.73 1.96
C PHE A 74 13.18 -12.33 1.38
N GLU A 75 12.38 -11.92 0.39
CA GLU A 75 12.54 -10.63 -0.30
C GLU A 75 11.16 -10.04 -0.58
N THR A 76 10.66 -9.26 0.37
CA THR A 76 9.50 -8.39 0.16
C THR A 76 10.02 -7.09 -0.44
N GLU A 77 9.73 -6.87 -1.73
CA GLU A 77 9.99 -5.58 -2.36
C GLU A 77 8.71 -4.75 -2.28
N VAL A 78 8.88 -3.50 -1.85
CA VAL A 78 7.82 -2.50 -1.83
C VAL A 78 8.21 -1.45 -2.83
N ASN A 79 7.35 -1.23 -3.81
CA ASN A 79 7.54 -0.17 -4.78
C ASN A 79 7.28 1.18 -4.09
N LEU A 80 8.36 1.88 -3.72
CA LEU A 80 8.26 3.17 -3.05
C LEU A 80 7.53 4.22 -3.90
N ALA A 81 7.62 4.13 -5.22
CA ALA A 81 6.92 5.04 -6.13
C ALA A 81 5.39 4.86 -6.04
N GLU A 82 4.89 3.62 -5.95
CA GLU A 82 3.47 3.36 -5.77
C GLU A 82 2.97 3.81 -4.39
N VAL A 83 3.79 3.67 -3.35
CA VAL A 83 3.46 4.17 -2.00
C VAL A 83 3.40 5.69 -1.99
N GLU A 84 4.36 6.35 -2.60
CA GLU A 84 4.40 7.81 -2.73
C GLU A 84 3.20 8.32 -3.55
N GLU A 85 2.89 7.69 -4.68
CA GLU A 85 1.72 8.05 -5.49
C GLU A 85 0.42 7.87 -4.70
N ALA A 86 0.26 6.77 -3.97
CA ALA A 86 -0.89 6.56 -3.10
C ALA A 86 -0.99 7.63 -2.01
N LEU A 87 0.15 8.04 -1.43
CA LEU A 87 0.20 9.11 -0.43
C LEU A 87 -0.23 10.45 -1.03
N LEU A 88 0.28 10.82 -2.22
CA LEU A 88 -0.10 12.05 -2.93
C LEU A 88 -1.59 12.08 -3.27
N ASN A 89 -2.13 10.94 -3.72
CA ASN A 89 -3.57 10.74 -3.96
C ASN A 89 -4.42 10.92 -2.68
N LEU A 90 -3.88 10.53 -1.53
CA LEU A 90 -4.55 10.71 -0.25
C LEU A 90 -4.52 12.16 0.22
N LEU A 91 -3.41 12.86 -0.02
CA LEU A 91 -3.23 14.28 0.30
C LEU A 91 -4.00 15.23 -0.63
N GLY A 92 -4.54 14.73 -1.75
CA GLY A 92 -5.36 15.52 -2.67
C GLY A 92 -4.55 16.44 -3.59
N LYS A 93 -3.24 16.18 -3.75
CA LYS A 93 -2.44 16.78 -4.83
C LYS A 93 -2.80 16.04 -6.12
N GLN A 94 -3.88 16.48 -6.76
CA GLN A 94 -4.31 15.97 -8.05
C GLN A 94 -3.31 16.43 -9.11
N GLU A 95 -2.52 15.50 -9.66
CA GLU A 95 -2.27 15.55 -11.09
C GLU A 95 -3.04 14.36 -11.68
N SER A 96 -3.95 14.67 -12.58
CA SER A 96 -4.89 13.75 -13.21
C SER A 96 -4.19 12.50 -13.76
N ILE A 97 -4.27 11.36 -13.08
CA ILE A 97 -3.93 10.08 -13.69
C ILE A 97 -5.06 9.07 -13.54
N CYS A 98 -5.58 8.72 -14.70
CA CYS A 98 -6.49 7.64 -14.98
C CYS A 98 -5.80 6.31 -14.66
N LEU A 99 -6.32 5.53 -13.70
CA LEU A 99 -6.00 4.10 -13.64
C LEU A 99 -6.55 3.47 -14.91
N PRO A 100 -5.71 2.84 -15.76
CA PRO A 100 -5.51 1.40 -15.55
C PRO A 100 -4.15 0.87 -16.03
N LYS A 101 -3.43 0.09 -15.20
CA LYS A 101 -2.45 -0.90 -15.70
C LYS A 101 -2.41 -2.15 -14.83
N GLY A 102 -3.41 -3.01 -15.02
CA GLY A 102 -3.29 -4.46 -14.82
C GLY A 102 -3.39 -5.11 -16.21
N ASN A 103 -2.35 -5.88 -16.57
CA ASN A 103 -2.05 -6.40 -17.89
C ASN A 103 -3.25 -6.99 -18.66
N MET A 104 -3.43 -6.54 -19.90
CA MET A 104 -4.14 -7.23 -20.97
C MET A 104 -3.38 -8.55 -21.22
N LEU A 105 -3.92 -9.67 -20.77
CA LEU A 105 -3.53 -10.96 -21.34
C LEU A 105 -4.19 -11.00 -22.72
N GLU A 106 -3.41 -10.69 -23.74
CA GLU A 106 -3.68 -11.18 -25.09
C GLU A 106 -3.66 -12.71 -25.03
N GLU A 107 -4.82 -13.35 -24.97
CA GLU A 107 -4.93 -14.70 -25.49
C GLU A 107 -4.94 -14.59 -27.01
N GLY A 108 -3.77 -14.81 -27.57
CA GLY A 108 -3.57 -14.94 -29.00
C GLY A 108 -4.58 -15.94 -29.57
N ALA A 109 -5.31 -15.50 -30.59
CA ALA A 109 -5.91 -16.41 -31.54
C ALA A 109 -4.77 -17.31 -32.09
N SER A 110 -4.86 -18.60 -31.81
CA SER A 110 -4.10 -19.61 -32.53
C SER A 110 -5.01 -20.81 -32.75
N SER A 111 -5.51 -20.84 -33.98
CA SER A 111 -6.00 -21.98 -34.77
C SER A 111 -7.35 -22.58 -34.40
#